data_AF-A0A5P8YAJ0-F1
#
_entry.id   AF-A0A5P8YAJ0-F1
#
_cell.length_a   1.000
_cell.length_b   1.000
_cell.length_c   1.000
_cell.angle_alpha   90.00
_cell.angle_beta   90.00
_cell.angle_gamma   90.00
#
_symmetry.space_group_name_H-M   'P 1'
#
loop_
_entity.id
_entity.type
_entity.pdbx_description
1 polymer ?
#
loop_
_entity_poly.entity_id
_entity_poly.type
_entity_poly.pdbx_seq_one_letter_code
_entity_poly.pdbx_strand_id
1 'polypeptide(L)'
;MAKLQYIHDEAGKPQFVVLPIAEYQQLISNAKYEDIPYVADHDDDQTIPNEVVQIMINDGVSLLAAWRIYRGFSQYEIAELLGTTQSAVSQWEAVDSRPQKKTREKLAAIYKCRAAQMIL
;
A
#
# COMPACT_ATOMS: atom_id res chain seq x y z
N MET A 1 0.41 -7.57 48.84
CA MET A 1 1.36 -6.95 47.90
C MET A 1 2.28 -8.04 47.37
N ALA A 2 2.33 -8.24 46.05
CA ALA A 2 3.20 -9.24 45.46
C ALA A 2 4.67 -8.89 45.74
N LYS A 3 5.44 -9.84 46.27
CA LYS A 3 6.88 -9.68 46.46
C LYS A 3 7.56 -9.90 45.10
N LEU A 4 7.81 -8.80 44.39
CA LEU A 4 8.49 -8.82 43.10
C LEU A 4 9.96 -9.21 43.29
N GLN A 5 10.46 -10.10 42.43
CA GLN A 5 11.87 -10.47 42.38
C GLN A 5 12.52 -9.80 41.17
N TYR A 6 13.69 -9.23 41.36
CA TYR A 6 14.41 -8.51 40.31
C TYR A 6 15.66 -9.29 39.90
N ILE A 7 15.94 -9.32 38.60
CA ILE A 7 17.19 -9.80 38.03
C ILE A 7 17.96 -8.57 37.56
N HIS A 8 19.19 -8.44 38.04
CA HIS A 8 20.05 -7.28 37.82
C HIS A 8 21.14 -7.61 36.80
N ASP A 9 21.67 -6.58 36.14
CA ASP A 9 22.86 -6.70 35.29
C ASP A 9 24.17 -6.69 36.08
N GLU A 10 25.30 -6.78 35.37
CA GLU A 10 26.64 -6.77 35.97
C GLU A 10 26.95 -5.48 36.75
N ALA A 11 26.28 -4.37 36.43
CA ALA A 11 26.40 -3.11 37.16
C ALA A 11 25.40 -3.00 38.34
N GLY A 12 24.61 -4.04 38.61
CA GLY A 12 23.61 -4.08 39.67
C GLY A 12 22.32 -3.35 39.33
N LYS A 13 22.12 -2.92 38.07
CA LYS A 13 20.89 -2.26 37.64
C LYS A 13 19.80 -3.31 37.34
N PRO A 14 18.56 -3.15 37.83
CA PRO A 14 17.48 -4.07 37.50
C PRO A 14 17.22 -4.09 35.99
N GLN A 15 17.29 -5.28 35.36
CA GLN A 15 16.97 -5.47 33.95
C GLN A 15 15.66 -6.23 33.75
N PHE A 16 15.35 -7.18 34.63
CA PHE A 16 14.11 -7.97 34.54
C PHE A 16 13.42 -8.07 35.88
N VAL A 17 12.10 -8.33 35.84
CA VAL A 17 11.29 -8.62 37.03
C VAL A 17 10.57 -9.95 36.81
N VAL A 18 10.62 -10.83 37.82
CA VAL A 18 9.88 -12.09 37.83
C VAL A 18 8.51 -11.83 38.44
N LEU A 19 7.48 -12.06 37.64
CA LEU A 19 6.09 -11.87 38.05
C LEU A 19 5.40 -13.23 38.25
N PRO A 20 4.64 -13.43 39.36
CA PRO A 20 3.80 -14.60 39.51
C PRO A 20 2.82 -14.74 38.34
N ILE A 21 2.59 -15.97 37.88
CA ILE A 21 1.78 -16.25 36.68
C ILE A 21 0.35 -15.67 36.78
N ALA A 22 -0.26 -15.68 37.97
CA ALA A 22 -1.59 -15.13 38.20
C ALA A 22 -1.66 -13.60 37.97
N GLU A 23 -0.62 -12.88 38.38
CA GLU A 23 -0.51 -11.42 38.20
C GLU A 23 -0.25 -11.09 36.72
N TYR A 24 0.61 -11.86 36.05
CA TYR A 24 0.82 -11.73 34.60
C TYR A 24 -0.48 -11.94 33.81
N GLN A 25 -1.25 -12.96 34.15
CA GLN A 25 -2.55 -13.23 33.52
C GLN A 25 -3.54 -12.09 33.74
N GLN A 26 -3.56 -11.48 34.92
CA GLN A 26 -4.39 -10.29 35.19
C GLN A 26 -3.93 -9.06 34.40
N LEU A 27 -2.63 -8.86 34.21
CA LEU A 27 -2.11 -7.75 33.40
C LEU A 27 -2.47 -7.92 31.93
N ILE A 28 -2.39 -9.14 31.39
CA ILE A 28 -2.79 -9.42 30.01
C ILE A 28 -4.30 -9.31 29.83
N SER A 29 -5.10 -9.82 30.76
CA SER A 29 -6.55 -9.72 30.64
C SER A 29 -7.06 -8.28 30.75
N ASN A 30 -6.35 -7.43 31.50
CA ASN A 30 -6.61 -6.01 31.62
C ASN A 30 -5.83 -5.15 30.61
N ALA A 31 -5.07 -5.76 29.70
CA ALA A 31 -4.40 -5.04 28.63
C ALA A 31 -5.47 -4.47 27.71
N LYS A 32 -5.81 -3.20 27.93
CA LYS A 32 -6.68 -2.45 27.04
C LYS A 32 -5.85 -2.06 25.83
N TYR A 33 -6.20 -2.60 24.67
CA TYR A 33 -5.77 -2.00 23.42
C TYR A 33 -6.45 -0.63 23.34
N GLU A 34 -5.64 0.42 23.29
CA GLU A 34 -6.13 1.75 22.97
C GLU A 34 -6.01 1.92 21.46
N ASP A 35 -7.11 2.34 20.82
CA ASP A 35 -7.05 2.71 19.42
C ASP A 35 -6.07 3.87 19.26
N ILE A 36 -5.16 3.72 18.29
CA ILE A 36 -4.33 4.85 17.87
C ILE A 36 -5.27 5.84 17.19
N PRO A 37 -5.28 7.14 17.56
CA PRO A 37 -6.12 8.12 16.90
C PRO A 37 -5.78 8.17 15.41
N TYR A 38 -6.69 7.65 14.61
CA TYR A 38 -6.62 7.63 13.16
C TYR A 38 -7.70 8.56 12.62
N VAL A 39 -7.28 9.52 11.80
CA VAL A 39 -8.19 10.40 11.09
C VAL A 39 -8.21 9.91 9.66
N ALA A 40 -9.33 9.30 9.28
CA ALA A 40 -9.52 8.89 7.90
C ALA A 40 -9.47 10.12 6.98
N ASP A 41 -8.74 10.02 5.88
CA ASP A 41 -8.73 11.01 4.80
C ASP A 41 -9.43 10.48 3.54
N HIS A 42 -9.44 11.28 2.48
CA HIS A 42 -10.13 10.93 1.23
C HIS A 42 -9.45 9.78 0.46
N ASP A 43 -8.20 9.45 0.79
CA ASP A 43 -7.37 8.52 0.07
C ASP A 43 -7.26 7.15 0.75
N ASP A 44 -7.73 7.00 1.98
CA ASP A 44 -7.73 5.71 2.71
C ASP A 44 -8.52 4.59 2.02
N ASP A 45 -9.54 4.93 1.23
CA ASP A 45 -10.29 3.97 0.42
C ASP A 45 -9.63 3.67 -0.94
N GLN A 46 -8.42 4.20 -1.22
CA GLN A 46 -7.70 3.91 -2.45
C GLN A 46 -7.00 2.55 -2.37
N THR A 47 -7.60 1.54 -2.97
CA THR A 47 -7.00 0.21 -3.10
C THR A 47 -6.60 -0.08 -4.54
N ILE A 48 -5.53 -0.84 -4.75
CA ILE A 48 -5.15 -1.38 -6.06
C ILE A 48 -5.42 -2.89 -6.03
N PRO A 49 -6.12 -3.46 -7.02
CA PRO A 49 -6.30 -4.91 -7.09
C PRO A 49 -4.95 -5.63 -7.08
N ASN A 50 -4.84 -6.72 -6.32
CA ASN A 50 -3.60 -7.47 -6.22
C ASN A 50 -3.10 -7.94 -7.59
N GLU A 51 -4.00 -8.28 -8.52
CA GLU A 51 -3.68 -8.68 -9.89
C GLU A 51 -2.92 -7.60 -10.66
N VAL A 52 -3.26 -6.32 -10.46
CA VAL A 52 -2.54 -5.20 -11.10
C VAL A 52 -1.10 -5.14 -10.56
N VAL A 53 -0.92 -5.30 -9.26
CA VAL A 53 0.41 -5.33 -8.62
C VAL A 53 1.22 -6.53 -9.11
N GLN A 54 0.59 -7.70 -9.25
CA GLN A 54 1.24 -8.90 -9.77
C GLN A 54 1.70 -8.69 -11.22
N ILE A 55 0.87 -8.12 -12.09
CA ILE A 55 1.26 -7.81 -13.48
C ILE A 55 2.47 -6.85 -13.49
N MET A 56 2.42 -5.78 -12.69
CA MET A 56 3.51 -4.81 -12.60
C MET A 56 4.84 -5.47 -12.23
N ILE A 57 4.84 -6.34 -11.22
CA ILE A 57 6.04 -7.01 -10.72
C ILE A 57 6.53 -8.09 -11.69
N ASN A 58 5.62 -8.96 -12.15
CA ASN A 58 5.98 -10.14 -12.95
C ASN A 58 6.43 -9.74 -14.35
N ASP A 59 5.79 -8.73 -14.95
CA ASP A 59 6.08 -8.30 -16.32
C ASP A 59 7.08 -7.13 -16.36
N GLY A 60 7.45 -6.57 -15.19
CA GLY A 60 8.41 -5.47 -15.09
C GLY A 60 7.94 -4.18 -15.77
N VAL A 61 6.63 -3.93 -15.76
CA VAL A 61 5.99 -2.78 -16.43
C VAL A 61 5.57 -1.72 -15.43
N SER A 62 5.30 -0.50 -15.89
CA SER A 62 4.75 0.56 -15.02
C SER A 62 3.36 0.19 -14.50
N LEU A 63 2.95 0.82 -13.40
CA LEU A 63 1.61 0.64 -12.83
C LEU A 63 0.50 1.04 -13.83
N LEU A 64 0.75 2.06 -14.67
CA LEU A 64 -0.15 2.47 -15.74
C LEU A 64 -0.33 1.37 -16.80
N ALA A 65 0.77 0.75 -17.23
CA ALA A 65 0.73 -0.37 -18.17
C ALA A 65 0.05 -1.60 -17.55
N ALA A 66 0.29 -1.87 -16.26
CA ALA A 66 -0.34 -2.98 -15.55
C ALA A 66 -1.87 -2.83 -15.50
N TRP A 67 -2.38 -1.61 -15.27
CA TRP A 67 -3.82 -1.32 -15.35
C TRP A 67 -4.38 -1.56 -16.75
N ARG A 68 -3.65 -1.16 -17.81
CA ARG A 68 -4.06 -1.42 -19.20
C ARG A 68 -4.20 -2.93 -19.45
N ILE A 69 -3.20 -3.70 -19.06
CA ILE A 69 -3.15 -5.17 -19.23
C ILE A 69 -4.26 -5.84 -18.43
N TYR A 70 -4.45 -5.43 -17.17
CA TYR A 70 -5.53 -5.93 -16.30
C TYR A 70 -6.92 -5.71 -16.91
N ARG A 71 -7.11 -4.61 -17.66
CA ARG A 71 -8.35 -4.30 -18.38
C ARG A 71 -8.45 -4.94 -19.76
N GLY A 72 -7.42 -5.67 -20.19
CA GLY A 72 -7.40 -6.40 -21.46
C GLY A 72 -7.19 -5.52 -22.69
N PHE A 73 -6.70 -4.28 -22.53
CA PHE A 73 -6.47 -3.39 -23.65
C PHE A 73 -5.05 -3.52 -24.20
N SER A 74 -4.91 -3.42 -25.51
CA SER A 74 -3.64 -3.15 -26.19
C SER A 74 -3.30 -1.66 -26.17
N GLN A 75 -2.03 -1.32 -26.40
CA GLN A 75 -1.62 0.08 -26.55
C GLN A 75 -2.29 0.76 -27.75
N TYR A 76 -2.58 -0.01 -28.81
CA TYR A 76 -3.24 0.49 -30.01
C TYR A 76 -4.71 0.87 -29.74
N GLU A 77 -5.46 0.02 -29.05
CA GLU A 77 -6.86 0.33 -28.68
C GLU A 77 -6.96 1.59 -27.82
N ILE A 78 -6.03 1.78 -26.89
CA ILE A 78 -5.97 3.01 -26.07
C ILE A 78 -5.61 4.23 -26.92
N ALA A 79 -4.73 4.05 -27.91
CA ALA A 79 -4.39 5.12 -28.83
C ALA A 79 -5.61 5.54 -29.67
N GLU A 80 -6.38 4.58 -30.18
CA GLU A 80 -7.62 4.85 -30.92
C GLU A 80 -8.67 5.56 -30.05
N LEU A 81 -8.91 5.06 -28.83
CA LEU A 81 -9.88 5.65 -27.89
C LEU A 81 -9.53 7.08 -27.49
N LEU A 82 -8.24 7.42 -27.46
CA LEU A 82 -7.76 8.75 -27.06
C LEU A 82 -7.42 9.65 -28.25
N GLY A 83 -7.53 9.16 -29.49
CA GLY A 83 -7.14 9.89 -30.70
C GLY A 83 -5.65 10.25 -30.73
N THR A 84 -4.79 9.33 -30.29
CA THR A 84 -3.33 9.49 -30.24
C THR A 84 -2.62 8.36 -30.99
N THR A 85 -1.29 8.28 -30.87
CA THR A 85 -0.50 7.19 -31.47
C THR A 85 -0.15 6.13 -30.44
N GLN A 86 0.04 4.88 -30.89
CA GLN A 86 0.54 3.79 -30.03
C GLN A 86 1.88 4.16 -29.36
N SER A 87 2.76 4.85 -30.09
CA SER A 87 4.05 5.32 -29.56
C SER A 87 3.86 6.29 -28.39
N ALA A 88 2.86 7.18 -28.44
CA ALA A 88 2.54 8.06 -27.32
C ALA A 88 2.10 7.27 -26.08
N VAL A 89 1.27 6.23 -26.26
CA VAL A 89 0.86 5.35 -25.16
C VAL A 89 2.06 4.61 -24.57
N SER A 90 2.95 4.08 -25.42
CA SER A 90 4.20 3.45 -24.98
C SER A 90 5.09 4.41 -24.17
N GLN A 91 5.22 5.67 -24.60
CA GLN A 91 5.95 6.69 -23.86
C GLN A 91 5.29 7.03 -22.50
N TRP A 92 3.97 6.99 -22.40
CA TRP A 92 3.26 7.17 -21.13
C TRP A 92 3.43 5.99 -20.18
N GLU A 93 3.66 4.79 -20.73
CA GLU A 93 3.82 3.53 -19.99
C GLU A 93 5.26 3.24 -19.57
N ALA A 94 6.24 4.04 -19.99
CA ALA A 94 7.62 3.89 -19.52
C ALA A 94 7.71 4.07 -17.99
N VAL A 95 8.57 3.30 -17.32
CA VAL A 95 8.66 3.21 -15.85
C VAL A 95 8.87 4.58 -15.18
N ASP A 96 9.69 5.44 -15.79
CA ASP A 96 9.97 6.79 -15.27
C ASP A 96 9.06 7.89 -15.86
N SER A 97 8.03 7.50 -16.61
CA SER A 97 7.11 8.43 -17.24
C SER A 97 5.98 8.82 -16.31
N ARG A 98 5.67 10.11 -16.30
CA ARG A 98 4.54 10.65 -15.54
C ARG A 98 3.67 11.50 -16.47
N PRO A 99 2.66 10.90 -17.12
CA PRO A 99 1.81 11.60 -18.06
C PRO A 99 1.10 12.79 -17.42
N GLN A 100 0.72 13.76 -18.25
CA GLN A 100 0.00 14.95 -17.79
C GLN A 100 -1.30 14.56 -17.07
N LYS A 101 -1.70 15.38 -16.09
CA LYS A 101 -2.92 15.17 -15.30
C LYS A 101 -4.15 14.86 -16.17
N LYS A 102 -4.35 15.64 -17.23
CA LYS A 102 -5.45 15.45 -18.19
C LYS A 102 -5.42 14.08 -18.88
N THR A 103 -4.24 13.59 -19.24
CA THR A 103 -4.09 12.25 -19.85
C THR A 103 -4.42 11.17 -18.84
N ARG A 104 -3.93 11.29 -17.60
CA ARG A 104 -4.24 10.33 -16.52
C ARG A 104 -5.73 10.29 -16.19
N GLU A 105 -6.42 11.42 -16.19
CA GLU A 105 -7.87 11.46 -15.98
C GLU A 105 -8.64 10.71 -17.08
N LYS A 106 -8.24 10.87 -18.35
CA LYS A 106 -8.85 10.13 -19.46
C LYS A 106 -8.58 8.61 -19.36
N LEU A 107 -7.34 8.23 -19.06
CA LEU A 107 -6.95 6.83 -18.87
C LEU A 107 -7.70 6.21 -17.68
N ALA A 108 -7.82 6.95 -16.57
CA ALA A 108 -8.54 6.53 -15.37
C ALA A 108 -10.02 6.22 -15.68
N ALA A 109 -10.67 7.04 -16.52
CA ALA A 109 -12.02 6.79 -16.98
C ALA A 109 -12.14 5.50 -17.81
N ILE A 110 -11.19 5.25 -18.72
CA ILE A 110 -11.15 4.03 -19.54
C ILE A 110 -10.89 2.80 -18.68
N TYR A 111 -9.90 2.86 -17.79
CA TYR A 111 -9.51 1.77 -16.91
C TYR A 111 -10.40 1.62 -15.68
N LYS A 112 -11.43 2.46 -15.52
CA LYS A 112 -12.35 2.46 -14.37
C LYS A 112 -11.59 2.40 -13.04
N CYS A 113 -10.63 3.31 -12.88
CA CYS A 113 -9.81 3.48 -11.68
C CYS A 113 -9.65 4.98 -11.37
N ARG A 114 -8.99 5.33 -10.27
CA ARG A 114 -8.59 6.72 -9.96
C ARG A 114 -7.22 7.01 -10.56
N ALA A 115 -6.99 8.25 -10.99
CA ALA A 115 -5.71 8.65 -11.60
C ALA A 115 -4.51 8.45 -10.66
N ALA A 116 -4.71 8.51 -9.34
CA ALA A 116 -3.68 8.27 -8.33
C ALA A 116 -3.22 6.79 -8.29
N GLN A 117 -4.11 5.84 -8.61
CA GLN A 117 -3.82 4.40 -8.60
C GLN A 117 -2.89 3.94 -9.73
N MET A 118 -2.47 4.84 -10.63
CA MET A 118 -1.58 4.54 -11.77
C MET A 118 -0.18 5.16 -11.63
N ILE A 119 0.10 5.88 -10.54
CA ILE A 119 1.31 6.73 -10.40
C ILE A 119 1.99 6.64 -9.03
N LEU A 120 1.58 5.68 -8.19
CA LEU A 120 2.17 5.42 -6.89
C LEU A 120 3.62 4.96 -7.02
#